data_AF-A0A966J3N3-F1
#
_entry.id   AF-A0A966J3N3-F1
#
_cell.length_a   1.000
_cell.length_b   1.000
_cell.length_c   1.000
_cell.angle_alpha   90.00
_cell.angle_beta   90.00
_cell.angle_gamma   90.00
#
_symmetry.space_group_name_H-M   'P 1'
#
loop_
_entity.id
_entity.type
_entity.pdbx_description
1 polymer ?
#
loop_
_entity_poly.entity_id
_entity_poly.type
_entity_poly.pdbx_seq_one_letter_code
_entity_poly.pdbx_strand_id
1 'polypeptide(L)'
;MLSQQTWIEPVRDGTLGTAIGLLLLTLMAMHWSARALARQSAQLFGRRLQLYLFGFPGTVVHEGSHVLACLLFGHRVDRVRWFDPQATDGSLGSVEHSYDPTSAYQRLGTIVIAVAPLLGGATVFLLAARHLLGVPFTSLADLATPADVASLASLAARIGAWRWALFAYVCLSVGGSMHLSAADLRGAGRGAIVLTVWLTTAVLLVVGVWWVSSAVAPTFWPRYVEPVLRQLAQSAARGSDALRTALLLSVAVNVAGATVLVLVRRVLRAG
;
A
#
# COMPACT_ATOMS: atom_id res chain seq x y z
N MET A 1 -31.72 -22.51 -21.38
CA MET A 1 -31.70 -21.17 -20.76
C MET A 1 -30.51 -21.11 -19.81
N LEU A 2 -29.34 -20.74 -20.32
CA LEU A 2 -28.11 -20.65 -19.54
C LEU A 2 -28.08 -19.27 -18.86
N SER A 3 -27.92 -19.25 -17.54
CA SER A 3 -27.84 -18.04 -16.72
C SER A 3 -26.58 -17.22 -17.07
N GLN A 4 -26.73 -16.28 -18.00
CA GLN A 4 -25.68 -15.37 -18.46
C GLN A 4 -25.37 -14.19 -17.48
N GLN A 5 -25.51 -14.35 -16.16
CA GLN A 5 -25.44 -13.19 -15.24
C GLN A 5 -24.69 -13.48 -13.93
N THR A 6 -23.38 -13.70 -13.98
CA THR A 6 -22.57 -13.74 -12.73
C THR A 6 -21.27 -12.95 -12.75
N TRP A 7 -20.89 -12.34 -13.89
CA TRP A 7 -19.59 -11.64 -14.02
C TRP A 7 -19.67 -10.12 -13.94
N ILE A 8 -20.87 -9.55 -14.11
CA ILE A 8 -21.09 -8.09 -14.15
C ILE A 8 -21.58 -7.55 -12.79
N GLU A 9 -22.02 -8.43 -11.88
CA GLU A 9 -22.57 -8.09 -10.57
C GLU A 9 -21.67 -7.14 -9.72
N PRO A 10 -20.34 -7.33 -9.58
CA PRO A 10 -19.55 -6.45 -8.72
C PRO A 10 -19.40 -5.01 -9.23
N VAL A 11 -19.59 -4.78 -10.53
CA VAL A 11 -19.62 -3.42 -11.10
C VAL A 11 -21.00 -2.78 -10.91
N ARG A 12 -22.06 -3.60 -10.91
CA ARG A 12 -23.45 -3.18 -10.88
C ARG A 12 -23.94 -2.79 -9.47
N ASP A 13 -23.36 -3.39 -8.43
CA ASP A 13 -23.79 -3.22 -7.03
C ASP A 13 -23.02 -2.11 -6.28
N GLY A 14 -22.15 -1.36 -6.97
CA GLY A 14 -21.34 -0.30 -6.36
C GLY A 14 -20.24 -0.80 -5.41
N THR A 15 -20.06 -2.12 -5.27
CA THR A 15 -19.08 -2.75 -4.36
C THR A 15 -17.62 -2.41 -4.71
N LEU A 16 -17.29 -2.26 -6.00
CA LEU A 16 -15.98 -1.76 -6.41
C LEU A 16 -15.77 -0.29 -6.01
N GLY A 17 -16.81 0.54 -6.15
CA GLY A 17 -16.77 1.94 -5.75
C GLY A 17 -16.59 2.10 -4.25
N THR A 18 -17.28 1.30 -3.44
CA THR A 18 -17.12 1.30 -1.98
C THR A 18 -15.76 0.76 -1.54
N ALA A 19 -15.22 -0.27 -2.22
CA ALA A 19 -13.88 -0.79 -1.92
C ALA A 19 -12.77 0.24 -2.23
N ILE A 20 -12.83 0.88 -3.41
CA ILE A 20 -11.90 1.96 -3.79
C ILE A 20 -12.07 3.15 -2.84
N GLY A 21 -13.30 3.57 -2.56
CA GLY A 21 -13.61 4.65 -1.63
C GLY A 21 -13.03 4.39 -0.24
N LEU A 22 -13.20 3.18 0.29
CA LEU A 22 -12.66 2.80 1.60
C LEU A 22 -11.13 2.74 1.59
N LEU A 23 -10.51 2.24 0.52
CA LEU A 23 -9.05 2.25 0.38
C LEU A 23 -8.52 3.69 0.39
N LEU A 24 -9.11 4.59 -0.39
CA LEU A 24 -8.75 6.01 -0.42
C LEU A 24 -8.95 6.67 0.95
N LEU A 25 -10.07 6.39 1.63
CA LEU A 25 -10.32 6.87 2.99
C LEU A 25 -9.27 6.33 3.98
N THR A 26 -8.85 5.07 3.84
CA THR A 26 -7.81 4.47 4.70
C THR A 26 -6.46 5.12 4.46
N LEU A 27 -6.08 5.35 3.20
CA LEU A 27 -4.85 6.06 2.85
C LEU A 27 -4.88 7.52 3.33
N MET A 28 -6.02 8.20 3.21
CA MET A 28 -6.22 9.55 3.73
C MET A 28 -6.08 9.54 5.27
N ALA A 29 -6.75 8.63 5.96
CA ALA A 29 -6.67 8.50 7.42
C ALA A 29 -5.23 8.21 7.88
N MET A 30 -4.49 7.38 7.14
CA MET A 30 -3.06 7.13 7.37
C MET A 30 -2.26 8.42 7.29
N HIS A 31 -2.45 9.18 6.21
CA HIS A 31 -1.73 10.43 5.98
C HIS A 31 -1.96 11.46 7.10
N TRP A 32 -3.22 11.64 7.51
CA TRP A 32 -3.56 12.58 8.58
C TRP A 32 -3.07 12.12 9.95
N SER A 33 -3.24 10.84 10.28
CA SER A 33 -2.81 10.27 11.56
C SER A 33 -1.28 10.29 11.70
N ALA A 34 -0.54 9.94 10.65
CA ALA A 34 0.91 9.98 10.64
C ALA A 34 1.45 11.42 10.79
N ARG A 35 0.82 12.42 10.14
CA ARG A 35 1.16 13.84 10.33
C ARG A 35 0.84 14.34 11.73
N ALA A 36 -0.26 13.89 12.33
CA ALA A 36 -0.58 14.24 13.72
C ALA A 36 0.46 13.67 14.69
N LEU A 37 0.83 12.41 14.50
CA LEU A 37 1.84 11.73 15.30
C LEU A 37 3.22 12.40 15.18
N ALA A 38 3.68 12.69 13.96
CA ALA A 38 4.96 13.35 13.72
C ALA A 38 5.03 14.72 14.41
N ARG A 39 3.95 15.52 14.32
CA ARG A 39 3.86 16.83 15.00
C ARG A 39 3.94 16.71 16.51
N GLN A 40 3.23 15.75 17.09
CA GLN A 40 3.19 15.60 18.54
C GLN A 40 4.47 15.01 19.12
N SER A 41 5.03 13.99 18.47
CA SER A 41 6.33 13.42 18.86
C SER A 41 7.45 14.44 18.76
N ALA A 42 7.48 15.27 17.71
CA ALA A 42 8.46 16.35 17.59
C ALA A 42 8.31 17.42 18.69
N GLN A 43 7.08 17.68 19.16
CA GLN A 43 6.81 18.63 20.24
C GLN A 43 7.14 18.10 21.64
N LEU A 44 7.14 16.77 21.83
CA LEU A 44 7.47 16.13 23.11
C LEU A 44 8.95 15.78 23.22
N PHE A 45 9.53 15.22 22.17
CA PHE A 45 10.89 14.66 22.18
C PHE A 45 11.90 15.52 21.41
N GLY A 46 11.44 16.59 20.78
CA GLY A 46 12.23 17.42 19.88
C GLY A 46 12.28 16.88 18.45
N ARG A 47 12.40 17.81 17.49
CA ARG A 47 12.41 17.50 16.04
C ARG A 47 13.52 16.54 15.65
N ARG A 48 14.73 16.68 16.22
CA ARG A 48 15.87 15.81 15.90
C ARG A 48 15.58 14.35 16.27
N LEU A 49 15.11 14.09 17.49
CA LEU A 49 14.85 12.72 17.93
C LEU A 49 13.73 12.07 17.11
N GLN A 50 12.67 12.83 16.81
CA GLN A 50 11.59 12.37 15.95
C GLN A 50 12.08 11.99 14.53
N LEU A 51 12.94 12.81 13.92
CA LEU A 51 13.50 12.54 12.61
C LEU A 51 14.40 11.29 12.60
N TYR A 52 15.27 11.10 13.59
CA TYR A 52 16.17 9.94 13.61
C TYR A 52 15.49 8.64 14.04
N LEU A 53 14.55 8.68 15.00
CA LEU A 53 13.89 7.45 15.48
C LEU A 53 12.76 6.98 14.55
N PHE A 54 11.97 7.91 14.02
CA PHE A 54 10.78 7.59 13.23
C PHE A 54 10.92 7.96 11.76
N GLY A 55 11.60 9.06 11.44
CA GLY A 55 11.82 9.49 10.04
C GLY A 55 12.78 8.57 9.30
N PHE A 56 13.99 8.36 9.83
CA PHE A 56 15.07 7.63 9.16
C PHE A 56 14.66 6.23 8.65
N PRO A 57 14.07 5.31 9.45
CA PRO A 57 13.70 3.99 8.96
C PRO A 57 12.67 4.06 7.83
N GLY A 58 11.70 4.96 7.96
CA GLY A 58 10.67 5.15 6.94
C GLY A 58 11.23 5.74 5.65
N THR A 59 12.14 6.72 5.74
CA THR A 59 12.82 7.29 4.56
C THR A 59 13.67 6.26 3.85
N VAL A 60 14.40 5.40 4.58
CA VAL A 60 15.18 4.31 3.97
C VAL A 60 14.27 3.35 3.20
N VAL A 61 13.12 2.97 3.77
CA VAL A 61 12.13 2.14 3.05
C VAL A 61 11.57 2.88 1.83
N HIS A 62 11.29 4.17 1.96
CA HIS A 62 10.77 5.01 0.87
C HIS A 62 11.75 5.05 -0.32
N GLU A 63 12.97 5.54 -0.09
CA GLU A 63 13.98 5.66 -1.14
C GLU A 63 14.44 4.29 -1.65
N GLY A 64 14.51 3.30 -0.77
CA GLY A 64 14.83 1.92 -1.13
C GLY A 64 13.80 1.30 -2.07
N SER A 65 12.53 1.70 -1.93
CA SER A 65 11.48 1.27 -2.85
C SER A 65 11.68 1.85 -4.24
N HIS A 66 12.08 3.13 -4.35
CA HIS A 66 12.45 3.72 -5.64
C HIS A 66 13.65 3.01 -6.27
N VAL A 67 14.70 2.73 -5.49
CA VAL A 67 15.88 2.00 -5.98
C VAL A 67 15.50 0.61 -6.49
N LEU A 68 14.71 -0.15 -5.72
CA LEU A 68 14.27 -1.49 -6.12
C LEU A 68 13.44 -1.44 -7.41
N ALA A 69 12.51 -0.49 -7.52
CA ALA A 69 11.73 -0.30 -8.73
C ALA A 69 12.61 0.13 -9.92
N CYS A 70 13.61 0.98 -9.71
CA CYS A 70 14.58 1.34 -10.75
C CYS A 70 15.31 0.11 -11.28
N LEU A 71 15.82 -0.74 -10.39
CA LEU A 71 16.51 -1.98 -10.78
C LEU A 71 15.58 -2.93 -11.54
N LEU A 72 14.34 -3.11 -11.06
CA LEU A 72 13.35 -3.97 -11.71
C LEU A 72 13.07 -3.53 -13.15
N PHE A 73 12.94 -2.21 -13.38
CA PHE A 73 12.63 -1.67 -14.70
C PHE A 73 13.87 -1.33 -15.54
N GLY A 74 15.08 -1.62 -15.07
CA GLY A 74 16.31 -1.35 -15.80
C GLY A 74 16.67 0.14 -15.91
N HIS A 75 16.22 0.97 -14.96
CA HIS A 75 16.68 2.34 -14.81
C HIS A 75 18.07 2.34 -14.18
N ARG A 76 18.92 3.29 -14.59
CA ARG A 76 20.20 3.52 -13.94
C ARG A 76 20.00 4.44 -12.74
N VAL A 77 20.39 3.96 -11.56
CA VAL A 77 20.41 4.79 -10.34
C VAL A 77 21.70 5.59 -10.35
N ASP A 78 21.60 6.91 -10.48
CA ASP A 78 22.75 7.80 -10.59
C ASP A 78 23.22 8.27 -9.21
N ARG A 79 22.27 8.56 -8.29
CA ARG A 79 22.58 8.98 -6.92
C ARG A 79 21.46 8.60 -5.96
N VAL A 80 21.82 8.16 -4.76
CA VAL A 80 20.87 7.92 -3.67
C VAL A 80 21.28 8.71 -2.43
N ARG A 81 20.35 9.50 -1.90
CA ARG A 81 20.44 10.17 -0.61
C ARG A 81 19.42 9.53 0.33
N TRP A 82 19.88 8.61 1.16
CA TRP A 82 19.01 7.81 2.03
C TRP A 82 18.35 8.62 3.15
N PHE A 83 19.05 9.62 3.68
CA PHE A 83 18.53 10.46 4.76
C PHE A 83 19.27 11.80 4.84
N ASP A 84 18.53 12.89 4.86
CA ASP A 84 19.02 14.25 5.04
C ASP A 84 18.11 15.07 5.96
N PRO A 85 18.43 15.11 7.26
CA PRO A 85 17.63 15.82 8.24
C PRO A 85 17.77 17.35 8.17
N GLN A 86 18.68 17.87 7.35
CA GLN A 86 18.96 19.30 7.18
C GLN A 86 18.50 19.85 5.82
N ALA A 87 17.83 19.02 5.02
CA ALA A 87 17.37 19.41 3.69
C ALA A 87 16.42 20.62 3.76
N THR A 88 16.76 21.68 3.04
CA THR A 88 16.02 22.95 3.02
C THR A 88 14.75 22.89 2.16
N ASP A 89 14.67 21.92 1.25
CA ASP A 89 13.51 21.63 0.41
C ASP A 89 12.43 20.80 1.14
N GLY A 90 12.75 20.33 2.36
CA GLY A 90 11.87 19.47 3.17
C GLY A 90 11.91 18.00 2.77
N SER A 91 12.77 17.59 1.83
CA SER A 91 12.92 16.19 1.41
C SER A 91 13.92 15.47 2.31
N LEU A 92 13.47 14.48 3.07
CA LEU A 92 14.36 13.69 3.92
C LEU A 92 15.24 12.73 3.12
N GLY A 93 14.94 12.47 1.84
CA GLY A 93 15.73 11.59 0.99
C GLY A 93 15.57 11.98 -0.49
N SER A 94 16.36 11.35 -1.36
CA SER A 94 16.16 11.44 -2.80
C SER A 94 16.83 10.30 -3.56
N VAL A 95 16.21 9.87 -4.66
CA VAL A 95 16.79 8.96 -5.65
C VAL A 95 16.81 9.64 -7.01
N GLU A 96 18.02 9.91 -7.51
CA GLU A 96 18.24 10.37 -8.88
C GLU A 96 18.47 9.15 -9.77
N HIS A 97 17.69 9.06 -10.84
CA HIS A 97 17.78 7.96 -11.79
C HIS A 97 17.56 8.46 -13.22
N SER A 98 18.08 7.69 -14.17
CA SER A 98 17.94 7.94 -15.61
C SER A 98 17.51 6.68 -16.34
N TYR A 99 16.86 6.86 -17.48
CA TYR A 99 16.32 5.77 -18.30
C TYR A 99 16.35 6.16 -19.78
N ASP A 100 16.38 5.15 -20.64
CA ASP A 100 16.22 5.26 -22.07
C ASP A 100 14.74 5.55 -22.40
N PRO A 101 14.43 6.78 -22.88
CA PRO A 101 13.06 7.15 -23.18
C PRO A 101 12.50 6.43 -24.40
N THR A 102 13.30 5.68 -25.17
CA THR A 102 12.85 4.88 -26.32
C THR A 102 12.34 3.50 -25.91
N SER A 103 12.75 3.00 -24.74
CA SER A 103 12.33 1.71 -24.18
C SER A 103 10.92 1.77 -23.60
N ALA A 104 9.98 0.98 -24.15
CA ALA A 104 8.62 0.88 -23.63
C ALA A 104 8.59 0.31 -22.20
N TYR A 105 9.49 -0.63 -21.90
CA TYR A 105 9.63 -1.25 -20.60
C TYR A 105 10.05 -0.24 -19.52
N GLN A 106 11.07 0.57 -19.79
CA GLN A 106 11.53 1.62 -18.86
C GLN A 106 10.49 2.74 -18.70
N ARG A 107 9.83 3.15 -19.79
CA ARG A 107 8.69 4.09 -19.69
C ARG A 107 7.57 3.57 -18.80
N LEU A 108 7.24 2.27 -18.86
CA LEU A 108 6.26 1.68 -17.95
C LEU A 108 6.76 1.73 -16.50
N GLY A 109 8.07 1.52 -16.31
CA GLY A 109 8.75 1.64 -15.03
C GLY A 109 8.56 2.98 -14.33
N THR A 110 8.36 4.08 -15.06
CA THR A 110 8.15 5.39 -14.43
C THR A 110 6.87 5.45 -13.59
N ILE A 111 5.82 4.69 -13.93
CA ILE A 111 4.62 4.58 -13.10
C ILE A 111 4.93 3.81 -11.83
N VAL A 112 5.60 2.66 -11.96
CA VAL A 112 5.86 1.79 -10.81
C VAL A 112 6.82 2.44 -9.84
N ILE A 113 7.86 3.11 -10.35
CA ILE A 113 8.77 3.92 -9.54
C ILE A 113 8.02 5.02 -8.81
N ALA A 114 7.07 5.70 -9.47
CA ALA A 114 6.27 6.75 -8.82
C ALA A 114 5.47 6.22 -7.62
N VAL A 115 4.85 5.04 -7.75
CA VAL A 115 4.07 4.43 -6.65
C VAL A 115 4.89 3.52 -5.74
N ALA A 116 6.18 3.35 -6.00
CA ALA A 116 7.02 2.37 -5.31
C ALA A 116 7.05 2.55 -3.79
N PRO A 117 7.16 3.77 -3.22
CA PRO A 117 7.15 3.94 -1.76
C PRO A 117 5.87 3.45 -1.09
N LEU A 118 4.73 3.57 -1.77
CA LEU A 118 3.46 3.02 -1.27
C LEU A 118 3.48 1.50 -1.28
N LEU A 119 3.97 0.89 -2.36
CA LEU A 119 4.07 -0.57 -2.47
C LEU A 119 5.07 -1.15 -1.47
N GLY A 120 6.22 -0.51 -1.31
CA GLY A 120 7.25 -0.93 -0.37
C GLY A 120 6.79 -0.81 1.08
N GLY A 121 6.20 0.32 1.46
CA GLY A 121 5.64 0.48 2.80
C GLY A 121 4.50 -0.51 3.10
N ALA A 122 3.60 -0.73 2.14
CA ALA A 122 2.55 -1.75 2.24
C ALA A 122 3.12 -3.16 2.42
N THR A 123 4.18 -3.50 1.66
CA THR A 123 4.87 -4.78 1.78
C THR A 123 5.49 -4.94 3.17
N VAL A 124 6.15 -3.91 3.70
CA VAL A 124 6.72 -3.93 5.05
C VAL A 124 5.64 -4.11 6.10
N PHE A 125 4.48 -3.46 5.98
CA PHE A 125 3.35 -3.68 6.88
C PHE A 125 2.80 -5.09 6.84
N LEU A 126 2.65 -5.66 5.63
CA LEU A 126 2.19 -7.03 5.48
C LEU A 126 3.14 -8.03 6.14
N LEU A 127 4.45 -7.85 5.92
CA LEU A 127 5.46 -8.69 6.55
C LEU A 127 5.50 -8.50 8.06
N ALA A 128 5.40 -7.27 8.55
CA ALA A 128 5.37 -6.98 9.98
C ALA A 128 4.13 -7.59 10.64
N ALA A 129 2.94 -7.44 10.05
CA ALA A 129 1.70 -8.04 10.56
C ALA A 129 1.81 -9.58 10.58
N ARG A 130 2.30 -10.18 9.50
CA ARG A 130 2.48 -11.65 9.42
C ARG A 130 3.48 -12.17 10.44
N HIS A 131 4.67 -11.59 10.50
CA HIS A 131 5.77 -12.13 11.30
C HIS A 131 5.70 -11.73 12.78
N LEU A 132 5.21 -10.53 13.10
CA LEU A 132 5.11 -10.04 14.47
C LEU A 132 3.76 -10.37 15.11
N LEU A 133 2.65 -10.31 14.38
CA LEU A 133 1.34 -10.54 14.97
C LEU A 133 0.77 -11.93 14.65
N GLY A 134 1.33 -12.67 13.67
CA GLY A 134 0.84 -13.98 13.30
C GLY A 134 -0.62 -13.97 12.80
N VAL A 135 -1.09 -12.81 12.34
CA VAL A 135 -2.48 -12.60 11.92
C VAL A 135 -2.70 -13.40 10.63
N PRO A 136 -3.57 -14.44 10.62
CA PRO A 136 -4.05 -14.99 9.37
C PRO A 136 -4.83 -13.88 8.65
N PHE A 137 -4.79 -13.83 7.33
CA PHE A 137 -5.46 -12.82 6.53
C PHE A 137 -6.99 -12.99 6.59
N THR A 138 -7.60 -12.73 7.74
CA THR A 138 -9.04 -12.57 7.91
C THR A 138 -9.40 -11.10 7.71
N SER A 139 -10.54 -10.86 7.08
CA SER A 139 -11.06 -9.52 6.88
C SER A 139 -11.37 -8.92 8.24
N LEU A 140 -10.87 -7.72 8.56
CA LEU A 140 -11.30 -7.00 9.76
C LEU A 140 -12.81 -6.70 9.76
N ALA A 141 -13.46 -6.80 8.60
CA ALA A 141 -14.92 -6.69 8.49
C ALA A 141 -15.66 -7.86 9.15
N ASP A 142 -14.99 -8.99 9.40
CA ASP A 142 -15.56 -10.15 10.09
C ASP A 142 -15.51 -10.01 11.62
N LEU A 143 -14.83 -8.99 12.14
CA LEU A 143 -14.76 -8.68 13.57
C LEU A 143 -15.91 -7.73 13.95
N ALA A 144 -17.13 -8.26 13.97
CA ALA A 144 -18.34 -7.46 14.21
C ALA A 144 -18.96 -7.68 15.60
N THR A 145 -18.43 -8.59 16.43
CA THR A 145 -19.05 -8.95 17.71
C THR A 145 -18.19 -8.57 18.92
N PRO A 146 -18.81 -8.32 20.10
CA PRO A 146 -18.08 -8.11 21.36
C PRO A 146 -17.15 -9.28 21.73
N ALA A 147 -17.48 -10.51 21.29
CA ALA A 147 -16.62 -11.68 21.45
C ALA A 147 -15.31 -11.55 20.64
N ASP A 148 -15.37 -10.89 19.48
CA ASP A 148 -14.20 -10.64 18.65
C ASP A 148 -13.23 -9.65 19.33
N VAL A 149 -13.75 -8.67 20.06
CA VAL A 149 -12.94 -7.70 20.84
C VAL A 149 -12.21 -8.39 22.00
N ALA A 150 -12.89 -9.30 22.72
CA ALA A 150 -12.25 -10.12 23.75
C ALA A 150 -11.21 -11.10 23.14
N SER A 151 -11.49 -11.61 21.94
CA SER A 151 -10.53 -12.42 21.19
C SER A 151 -9.30 -11.61 20.74
N LEU A 152 -9.47 -10.32 20.42
CA LEU A 152 -8.37 -9.40 20.12
C LEU A 152 -7.48 -9.15 21.34
N ALA A 153 -8.08 -8.95 22.52
CA ALA A 153 -7.34 -8.74 23.77
C ALA A 153 -6.56 -9.99 24.19
N SER A 154 -7.15 -11.18 24.04
CA SER A 154 -6.48 -12.46 24.30
C SER A 154 -5.45 -12.84 23.22
N LEU A 155 -5.66 -12.45 21.96
CA LEU A 155 -4.66 -12.54 20.90
C LEU A 155 -3.48 -11.60 21.20
N ALA A 156 -3.76 -10.36 21.64
CA ALA A 156 -2.74 -9.41 22.02
C ALA A 156 -1.89 -9.90 23.21
N ALA A 157 -2.53 -10.51 24.21
CA ALA A 157 -1.85 -11.12 25.35
C ALA A 157 -0.94 -12.29 24.95
N ARG A 158 -1.33 -13.10 23.95
CA ARG A 158 -0.55 -14.26 23.47
C ARG A 158 0.65 -13.89 22.60
N ILE A 159 0.57 -12.80 21.84
CA ILE A 159 1.64 -12.33 20.94
C ILE A 159 2.79 -11.69 21.74
N GLY A 160 2.54 -11.19 22.94
CA GLY A 160 3.54 -10.54 23.79
C GLY A 160 3.75 -9.07 23.44
N ALA A 161 3.91 -8.24 24.48
CA ALA A 161 3.93 -6.78 24.35
C ALA A 161 5.06 -6.24 23.45
N TRP A 162 6.22 -6.89 23.41
CA TRP A 162 7.34 -6.44 22.59
C TRP A 162 7.07 -6.58 21.08
N ARG A 163 6.31 -7.60 20.65
CA ARG A 163 5.94 -7.80 19.24
C ARG A 163 4.94 -6.75 18.78
N TRP A 164 4.00 -6.39 19.66
CA TRP A 164 3.11 -5.25 19.44
C TRP A 164 3.84 -3.92 19.42
N ALA A 165 4.78 -3.70 20.34
CA ALA A 165 5.58 -2.49 20.37
C ALA A 165 6.44 -2.34 19.09
N LEU A 166 7.03 -3.44 18.62
CA LEU A 166 7.81 -3.44 17.38
C LEU A 166 6.92 -3.22 16.14
N PHE A 167 5.75 -3.89 16.07
CA PHE A 167 4.78 -3.65 15.01
C PHE A 167 4.32 -2.19 15.00
N ALA A 168 4.02 -1.63 16.18
CA ALA A 168 3.66 -0.24 16.31
C ALA A 168 4.80 0.67 15.84
N TYR A 169 6.04 0.42 16.26
CA TYR A 169 7.20 1.18 15.80
C TYR A 169 7.34 1.17 14.26
N VAL A 170 7.12 0.03 13.60
CA VAL A 170 7.14 -0.08 12.13
C VAL A 170 6.02 0.77 11.52
N CYS A 171 4.78 0.67 12.02
CA CYS A 171 3.65 1.48 11.55
C CYS A 171 3.91 2.99 11.68
N LEU A 172 4.47 3.42 12.81
CA LEU A 172 4.75 4.82 13.12
C LEU A 172 5.90 5.37 12.27
N SER A 173 6.95 4.58 12.03
CA SER A 173 8.13 5.01 11.26
C SER A 173 7.88 4.97 9.75
N VAL A 174 7.50 3.80 9.23
CA VAL A 174 7.28 3.59 7.79
C VAL A 174 6.02 4.32 7.32
N GLY A 175 4.93 4.27 8.09
CA GLY A 175 3.68 4.97 7.74
C GLY A 175 3.83 6.47 7.62
N GLY A 176 4.71 7.09 8.42
CA GLY A 176 5.07 8.51 8.30
C GLY A 176 5.75 8.89 6.99
N SER A 177 6.35 7.91 6.31
CA SER A 177 7.14 8.12 5.09
C SER A 177 6.43 7.61 3.83
N MET A 178 5.23 7.02 3.93
CA MET A 178 4.43 6.55 2.80
C MET A 178 3.60 7.67 2.15
N HIS A 179 4.25 8.75 1.74
CA HIS A 179 3.59 9.85 1.02
C HIS A 179 4.14 9.94 -0.41
N LEU A 180 3.29 10.34 -1.35
CA LEU A 180 3.71 10.64 -2.72
C LEU A 180 4.10 12.11 -2.81
N SER A 181 5.28 12.38 -3.34
CA SER A 181 5.74 13.72 -3.66
C SER A 181 5.32 14.11 -5.09
N ALA A 182 5.28 15.41 -5.37
CA ALA A 182 5.09 15.88 -6.73
C ALA A 182 6.27 15.48 -7.64
N ALA A 183 7.46 15.26 -7.09
CA ALA A 183 8.60 14.77 -7.86
C ALA A 183 8.38 13.35 -8.36
N ASP A 184 7.82 12.48 -7.51
CA ASP A 184 7.58 11.07 -7.81
C ASP A 184 6.58 10.93 -8.97
N LEU A 185 5.53 11.78 -8.96
CA LEU A 185 4.46 11.73 -9.95
C LEU A 185 4.81 12.37 -11.31
N ARG A 186 5.80 13.27 -11.37
CA ARG A 186 6.18 13.96 -12.62
C ARG A 186 6.62 13.00 -13.73
N GLY A 187 7.22 11.86 -13.37
CA GLY A 187 7.65 10.83 -14.33
C GLY A 187 6.54 9.91 -14.82
N ALA A 188 5.46 9.76 -14.06
CA ALA A 188 4.44 8.72 -14.28
C ALA A 188 3.59 8.95 -15.54
N GLY A 189 3.38 10.21 -15.95
CA GLY A 189 2.48 10.55 -17.07
C GLY A 189 2.89 9.92 -18.41
N ARG A 190 4.19 9.85 -18.70
CA ARG A 190 4.70 9.21 -19.93
C ARG A 190 4.49 7.70 -19.92
N GLY A 191 4.66 7.07 -18.76
CA GLY A 191 4.34 5.66 -18.58
C GLY A 191 2.85 5.37 -18.70
N ALA A 192 1.98 6.27 -18.22
CA ALA A 192 0.53 6.11 -18.29
C ALA A 192 0.02 5.98 -19.72
N ILE A 193 0.59 6.74 -20.66
CA ILE A 193 0.25 6.63 -22.09
C ILE A 193 0.62 5.26 -22.63
N VAL A 194 1.85 4.80 -22.38
CA VAL A 194 2.34 3.48 -22.84
C VAL A 194 1.48 2.36 -22.24
N LEU A 195 1.21 2.41 -20.94
CA LEU A 195 0.36 1.45 -20.25
C LEU A 195 -1.05 1.43 -20.84
N THR A 196 -1.64 2.60 -21.13
CA THR A 196 -2.98 2.69 -21.73
C THR A 196 -3.01 2.01 -23.09
N VAL A 197 -2.05 2.29 -23.96
CA VAL A 197 -1.95 1.65 -25.28
C VAL A 197 -1.78 0.14 -25.17
N TRP A 198 -0.94 -0.33 -24.24
CA TRP A 198 -0.72 -1.77 -24.04
C TRP A 198 -1.96 -2.47 -23.49
N LEU A 199 -2.64 -1.88 -22.51
CA LEU A 199 -3.86 -2.43 -21.93
C LEU A 199 -5.00 -2.45 -22.96
N THR A 200 -5.20 -1.38 -23.72
CA THR A 200 -6.24 -1.36 -24.77
C THR A 200 -5.94 -2.41 -25.83
N THR A 201 -4.69 -2.52 -26.28
CA THR A 201 -4.28 -3.56 -27.24
C THR A 201 -4.51 -4.96 -26.68
N ALA A 202 -4.11 -5.23 -25.43
CA ALA A 202 -4.31 -6.52 -24.79
C ALA A 202 -5.80 -6.87 -24.65
N VAL A 203 -6.63 -5.91 -24.26
CA VAL A 203 -8.09 -6.09 -24.17
C VAL A 203 -8.68 -6.40 -25.54
N LEU A 204 -8.31 -5.64 -26.58
CA LEU A 204 -8.79 -5.90 -27.94
C LEU A 204 -8.38 -7.29 -28.44
N LEU A 205 -7.15 -7.74 -28.15
CA LEU A 205 -6.69 -9.09 -28.47
C LEU A 205 -7.50 -10.15 -27.73
N VAL A 206 -7.72 -9.99 -26.42
CA VAL A 206 -8.51 -10.94 -25.62
C VAL A 206 -9.94 -11.01 -26.12
N VAL A 207 -10.57 -9.87 -26.44
CA VAL A 207 -11.92 -9.81 -27.01
C VAL A 207 -11.96 -10.48 -28.39
N GLY A 208 -10.96 -10.25 -29.24
CA GLY A 208 -10.84 -10.91 -30.54
C GLY A 208 -10.71 -12.44 -30.41
N VAL A 209 -9.83 -12.92 -29.51
CA VAL A 209 -9.67 -14.36 -29.23
C VAL A 209 -10.96 -14.95 -28.68
N TRP A 210 -11.61 -14.26 -27.74
CA TRP A 210 -12.90 -14.67 -27.21
C TRP A 210 -13.94 -14.78 -28.33
N TRP A 211 -14.07 -13.78 -29.19
CA TRP A 211 -15.01 -13.77 -30.31
C TRP A 211 -14.76 -14.93 -31.29
N VAL A 212 -13.52 -15.12 -31.76
CA VAL A 212 -13.15 -16.22 -32.66
C VAL A 212 -13.40 -17.58 -32.00
N SER A 213 -12.95 -17.76 -30.76
CA SER A 213 -13.14 -19.03 -30.04
C SER A 213 -14.62 -19.33 -29.78
N SER A 214 -15.45 -18.30 -29.55
CA SER A 214 -16.89 -18.48 -29.38
C SER A 214 -17.60 -18.96 -30.66
N ALA A 215 -17.09 -18.57 -31.83
CA ALA A 215 -17.62 -18.99 -33.13
C ALA A 215 -17.14 -20.39 -33.55
N VAL A 216 -15.88 -20.73 -33.27
CA VAL A 216 -15.23 -21.96 -33.77
C VAL A 216 -15.26 -23.10 -32.74
N ALA A 217 -15.16 -22.78 -31.45
CA ALA A 217 -15.05 -23.73 -30.35
C ALA A 217 -15.81 -23.23 -29.11
N PRO A 218 -17.16 -23.21 -29.13
CA PRO A 218 -17.99 -22.53 -28.12
C PRO A 218 -17.80 -23.07 -26.69
N THR A 219 -17.29 -24.28 -26.53
CA THR A 219 -17.00 -24.90 -25.22
C THR A 219 -15.59 -24.61 -24.69
N PHE A 220 -14.69 -24.04 -25.50
CA PHE A 220 -13.30 -23.78 -25.12
C PHE A 220 -13.21 -22.80 -23.94
N TRP A 221 -13.87 -21.65 -24.05
CA TRP A 221 -13.79 -20.60 -23.03
C TRP A 221 -14.36 -21.04 -21.68
N PRO A 222 -15.59 -21.61 -21.59
CA PRO A 222 -16.14 -22.05 -20.32
C PRO A 222 -15.35 -23.20 -19.68
N ARG A 223 -14.73 -24.07 -20.49
CA ARG A 223 -14.03 -25.26 -20.00
C ARG A 223 -12.61 -24.98 -19.52
N TYR A 224 -11.88 -24.08 -20.18
CA TYR A 224 -10.45 -23.90 -19.94
C TYR A 224 -10.09 -22.51 -19.41
N VAL A 225 -10.75 -21.46 -19.90
CA VAL A 225 -10.36 -20.07 -19.57
C VAL A 225 -11.11 -19.57 -18.34
N GLU A 226 -12.43 -19.80 -18.30
CA GLU A 226 -13.31 -19.35 -17.22
C GLU A 226 -12.86 -19.82 -15.81
N PRO A 227 -12.50 -21.10 -15.59
CA PRO A 227 -12.05 -21.55 -14.26
C PRO A 227 -10.75 -20.89 -13.82
N VAL A 228 -9.82 -20.68 -14.75
CA VAL A 228 -8.54 -20.01 -14.49
C VAL A 228 -8.77 -18.54 -14.13
N LEU A 229 -9.63 -17.83 -14.86
CA LEU A 229 -9.99 -16.45 -14.53
C LEU A 229 -10.65 -16.35 -13.16
N ARG A 230 -11.53 -17.30 -12.77
CA ARG A 230 -12.09 -17.35 -11.41
C ARG A 230 -11.04 -17.56 -10.35
N GLN A 231 -10.11 -18.50 -10.56
CA GLN A 231 -9.05 -18.77 -9.60
C GLN A 231 -8.13 -17.55 -9.42
N LEU A 232 -7.79 -16.86 -10.51
CA LEU A 232 -7.01 -15.63 -10.48
C LEU A 232 -7.78 -14.51 -9.76
N ALA A 233 -9.06 -14.32 -10.07
CA ALA A 233 -9.91 -13.33 -9.40
C ALA A 233 -10.03 -13.59 -7.89
N GLN A 234 -10.23 -14.85 -7.48
CA GLN A 234 -10.29 -15.24 -6.07
C GLN A 234 -8.95 -15.05 -5.35
N SER A 235 -7.82 -15.33 -6.03
CA SER A 235 -6.48 -15.15 -5.46
C SER A 235 -6.15 -13.66 -5.30
N ALA A 236 -6.53 -12.84 -6.28
CA ALA A 236 -6.42 -11.39 -6.22
C ALA A 236 -7.27 -10.81 -5.07
N ALA A 237 -8.52 -11.26 -4.93
CA ALA A 237 -9.42 -10.84 -3.86
C ALA A 237 -8.84 -11.13 -2.46
N ARG A 238 -8.34 -12.35 -2.23
CA ARG A 238 -7.67 -12.72 -0.97
C ARG A 238 -6.45 -11.85 -0.67
N GLY A 239 -5.65 -11.54 -1.69
CA GLY A 239 -4.51 -10.63 -1.57
C GLY A 239 -4.92 -9.19 -1.23
N SER A 240 -6.01 -8.68 -1.82
CA SER A 240 -6.51 -7.34 -1.51
C SER A 240 -7.08 -7.23 -0.09
N ASP A 241 -7.74 -8.27 0.41
CA ASP A 241 -8.28 -8.28 1.77
C ASP A 241 -7.17 -8.29 2.81
N ALA A 242 -6.12 -9.09 2.58
CA ALA A 242 -4.90 -9.09 3.39
C ALA A 242 -4.27 -7.69 3.50
N LEU A 243 -4.07 -7.04 2.36
CA LEU A 243 -3.52 -5.69 2.28
C LEU A 243 -4.39 -4.66 2.98
N ARG A 244 -5.71 -4.71 2.75
CA ARG A 244 -6.67 -3.83 3.40
C ARG A 244 -6.63 -3.96 4.92
N THR A 245 -6.62 -5.18 5.44
CA THR A 245 -6.49 -5.45 6.89
C THR A 245 -5.19 -4.88 7.45
N ALA A 246 -4.05 -5.09 6.79
CA ALA A 246 -2.77 -4.54 7.23
C ALA A 246 -2.75 -3.01 7.27
N LEU A 247 -3.31 -2.36 6.24
CA LEU A 247 -3.43 -0.90 6.17
C LEU A 247 -4.33 -0.35 7.27
N LEU A 248 -5.51 -0.95 7.49
CA LEU A 248 -6.44 -0.55 8.55
C LEU A 248 -5.82 -0.68 9.94
N LEU A 249 -5.10 -1.78 10.22
CA LEU A 249 -4.36 -1.96 11.47
C LEU A 249 -3.32 -0.85 11.66
N SER A 250 -2.56 -0.51 10.61
CA SER A 250 -1.59 0.57 10.70
C SER A 250 -2.23 1.95 10.93
N VAL A 251 -3.41 2.22 10.33
CA VAL A 251 -4.15 3.46 10.61
C VAL A 251 -4.61 3.51 12.06
N ALA A 252 -5.17 2.42 12.57
CA ALA A 252 -5.62 2.33 13.96
C ALA A 252 -4.46 2.57 14.94
N VAL A 253 -3.29 1.98 14.68
CA VAL A 253 -2.07 2.21 15.48
C VAL A 253 -1.65 3.68 15.44
N ASN A 254 -1.65 4.32 14.27
CA ASN A 254 -1.24 5.71 14.14
C ASN A 254 -2.21 6.67 14.86
N VAL A 255 -3.52 6.41 14.79
CA VAL A 255 -4.54 7.18 15.51
C VAL A 255 -4.41 7.00 17.02
N ALA A 256 -4.25 5.77 17.49
CA ALA A 256 -4.06 5.46 18.91
C ALA A 256 -2.78 6.12 19.46
N GLY A 257 -1.65 5.97 18.75
CA GLY A 257 -0.38 6.60 19.10
C GLY A 257 -0.49 8.13 19.17
N ALA A 258 -1.11 8.76 18.17
CA ALA A 258 -1.35 10.20 18.18
C ALA A 258 -2.23 10.64 19.35
N THR A 259 -3.23 9.86 19.74
CA THR A 259 -4.14 10.19 20.85
C THR A 259 -3.43 10.11 22.20
N VAL A 260 -2.63 9.05 22.41
CA VAL A 260 -1.81 8.88 23.61
C VAL A 260 -0.84 10.05 23.79
N LEU A 261 -0.17 10.48 22.71
CA LEU A 261 0.74 11.62 22.78
C LEU A 261 0.01 12.93 23.16
N VAL A 262 -1.26 13.13 22.74
CA VAL A 262 -2.04 14.33 23.13
C VAL A 262 -2.30 14.29 24.62
N LEU A 263 -2.74 13.14 25.13
CA LEU A 263 -3.08 12.95 26.53
C LEU A 263 -1.86 13.14 27.43
N VAL A 264 -0.74 12.49 27.10
CA VAL A 264 0.53 12.66 27.82
C VAL A 264 0.93 14.13 27.87
N ARG A 265 0.84 14.83 26.73
CA ARG A 265 1.16 16.26 26.69
C ARG A 265 0.23 17.13 27.52
N ARG A 266 -1.08 16.81 27.57
CA ARG A 266 -2.04 17.52 28.42
C ARG A 266 -1.72 17.33 29.90
N VAL A 267 -1.39 16.10 30.30
CA VAL A 267 -0.99 15.78 31.68
C VAL A 267 0.30 16.49 32.06
N LEU A 268 1.33 16.44 31.20
CA LEU A 268 2.62 17.11 31.44
C LEU A 268 2.54 18.65 31.47
N ARG A 269 1.46 19.24 30.96
CA ARG A 269 1.23 20.70 31.00
C ARG A 269 0.32 21.13 32.14
N ALA A 270 -0.39 20.19 32.75
CA ALA A 270 -1.34 20.43 33.83
C ALA A 270 -0.72 20.20 35.23
N GLY A 271 0.44 19.54 35.30
CA GLY A 271 1.30 19.47 36.50
C GLY A 271 2.48 20.42 36.36
#